data_AF-A0A200QH08-F1
#
_entry.id   AF-A0A200QH08-F1
#
_cell.length_a   1.000
_cell.length_b   1.000
_cell.length_c   1.000
_cell.angle_alpha   90.00
_cell.angle_beta   90.00
_cell.angle_gamma   90.00
#
_symmetry.space_group_name_H-M   'P 1'
#
loop_
_entity.id
_entity.type
_entity.pdbx_description
1 polymer ?
#
loop_
_entity_poly.entity_id
_entity_poly.type
_entity_poly.pdbx_seq_one_letter_code
_entity_poly.pdbx_strand_id
1 'polypeptide(L)'
;MAMNKKNVFFAVAIAMAITIAVTIATTSLGEREREVLPVKVYDDSKNSQGEGEEEIPVKVYDDSKTSSMDMTSLPKESTSPNFKRISRFLAQGNRNPRAASHCNKDSSVCYAEGSPGSTCCNNKCVDLYTDNDNCGTCKKKCKFYTEACCNGKCVNLSYDKRHCGRCNNRCMTGGFCLYGICDYA
;
A
#
# COMPACT_ATOMS: atom_id res chain seq x y z
N MET A 1 -37.10 48.49 -18.31
CA MET A 1 -36.00 49.39 -18.72
C MET A 1 -35.68 49.08 -20.18
N ALA A 2 -35.96 50.00 -21.10
CA ALA A 2 -35.70 49.78 -22.53
C ALA A 2 -34.19 49.90 -22.78
N MET A 3 -33.51 48.78 -23.01
CA MET A 3 -32.10 48.77 -23.37
C MET A 3 -31.96 49.32 -24.79
N ASN A 4 -31.13 50.36 -24.95
CA ASN A 4 -30.91 51.00 -26.25
C ASN A 4 -30.39 49.95 -27.25
N LYS A 5 -30.90 49.95 -28.49
CA LYS A 5 -30.52 48.98 -29.53
C LYS A 5 -29.01 48.84 -29.66
N LYS A 6 -28.25 49.93 -29.53
CA LYS A 6 -26.78 49.93 -29.54
C LYS A 6 -26.20 49.07 -28.40
N ASN A 7 -26.73 49.19 -27.19
CA ASN A 7 -26.27 48.43 -26.03
C ASN A 7 -26.60 46.93 -26.16
N VAL A 8 -27.72 46.61 -26.83
CA VAL A 8 -28.07 45.21 -27.16
C VAL A 8 -27.08 44.64 -28.17
N PHE A 9 -26.72 45.39 -29.21
CA PHE A 9 -25.70 44.94 -30.18
C PHE A 9 -24.34 44.70 -29.53
N PHE A 10 -23.87 45.60 -28.66
CA PHE A 10 -22.61 45.41 -27.94
C PHE A 10 -22.66 44.19 -27.00
N ALA A 11 -23.77 43.98 -26.28
CA ALA A 11 -23.93 42.83 -25.40
C ALA A 11 -23.92 41.50 -26.18
N VAL A 12 -24.59 41.45 -27.34
CA VAL A 12 -24.61 40.26 -28.21
C VAL A 12 -23.22 39.98 -28.80
N ALA A 13 -22.48 41.02 -29.22
CA ALA A 13 -21.13 40.87 -29.74
C ALA A 13 -20.14 40.34 -28.68
N ILE A 14 -20.23 40.83 -27.44
CA ILE A 14 -19.41 40.35 -26.32
C ILE A 14 -19.73 38.90 -26.00
N ALA A 15 -21.02 38.53 -25.94
CA ALA A 15 -21.43 37.16 -25.68
C ALA A 15 -20.91 36.18 -26.75
N MET A 16 -20.98 36.55 -28.04
CA MET A 16 -20.45 35.74 -29.14
C MET A 16 -18.92 35.60 -29.10
N ALA A 17 -18.19 36.65 -28.73
CA ALA A 17 -16.74 36.58 -28.59
C ALA A 17 -16.30 35.63 -27.45
N ILE A 18 -17.02 35.67 -26.33
CA ILE A 18 -16.75 34.79 -25.18
C ILE A 18 -17.03 33.32 -25.54
N THR A 19 -18.14 33.02 -26.21
CA THR A 19 -18.47 31.63 -26.59
C THR A 19 -17.48 31.05 -27.59
N ILE A 20 -16.99 31.85 -28.55
CA ILE A 20 -15.95 31.45 -29.50
C ILE A 20 -14.61 31.17 -28.77
N ALA A 21 -14.21 32.04 -27.84
CA ALA A 21 -12.97 31.83 -27.08
C ALA A 21 -13.01 30.54 -26.22
N VAL A 22 -14.16 30.27 -25.58
CA VAL A 22 -14.36 29.06 -24.77
C VAL A 22 -14.33 27.79 -25.62
N THR A 23 -14.92 27.81 -26.81
CA THR A 23 -14.91 26.66 -27.74
C THR A 23 -13.52 26.39 -28.33
N ILE A 24 -12.72 27.42 -28.59
CA ILE A 24 -11.32 27.23 -29.01
C ILE A 24 -10.46 26.69 -27.86
N ALA A 25 -10.71 27.09 -26.61
CA ALA A 25 -9.97 26.59 -25.46
C ALA A 25 -10.27 25.11 -25.14
N THR A 26 -11.46 24.60 -25.47
CA THR A 26 -11.81 23.19 -25.23
C THR A 26 -11.30 22.24 -26.31
N THR A 27 -11.00 22.72 -27.52
CA THR A 27 -10.47 21.90 -28.63
C THR A 27 -8.96 21.65 -28.53
N SER A 28 -8.22 22.41 -27.73
CA SER A 28 -6.76 22.25 -27.59
C SER A 28 -6.30 21.27 -26.50
N LEU A 29 -7.23 20.64 -25.77
CA LEU A 29 -6.92 19.62 -24.74
C LEU A 29 -7.12 18.17 -25.23
N GLY A 30 -7.51 17.97 -26.49
CA GLY A 30 -7.86 16.65 -27.02
C GLY A 30 -7.04 16.26 -28.22
N GLU A 31 -5.78 15.87 -28.02
CA GLU A 31 -5.05 14.87 -28.84
C GLU A 31 -3.62 14.69 -28.29
N ARG A 32 -3.48 13.79 -27.30
CA ARG A 32 -2.20 13.16 -27.02
C ARG A 32 -2.25 11.78 -27.65
N GLU A 33 -1.84 11.70 -28.91
CA GLU A 33 -1.61 10.42 -29.57
C GLU A 33 -0.64 9.59 -28.71
N ARG A 34 -1.11 8.43 -28.27
CA ARG A 34 -0.30 7.45 -27.56
C ARG A 34 0.37 6.59 -28.63
N GLU A 35 1.62 6.89 -28.92
CA GLU A 35 2.50 6.01 -29.67
C GLU A 35 2.65 4.70 -28.87
N VAL A 36 2.04 3.61 -29.36
CA VAL A 36 2.09 2.29 -28.72
C VAL A 36 3.31 1.55 -29.26
N LEU A 37 4.36 1.45 -28.44
CA LEU A 37 5.51 0.58 -28.69
C LEU A 37 5.05 -0.89 -28.53
N PRO A 38 5.38 -1.81 -29.47
CA PRO A 38 4.96 -3.20 -29.36
C PRO A 38 5.65 -3.89 -28.17
N VAL A 39 4.87 -4.26 -27.16
CA VAL A 39 5.33 -5.16 -26.08
C VAL A 39 5.37 -6.57 -26.66
N LYS A 40 6.57 -7.18 -26.70
CA LYS A 40 6.72 -8.60 -27.00
C LYS A 40 6.05 -9.40 -25.89
N VAL A 41 5.02 -10.16 -26.27
CA VAL A 41 4.40 -11.18 -25.42
C VAL A 41 5.37 -12.36 -25.36
N TYR A 42 5.93 -12.63 -24.17
CA TYR A 42 6.51 -13.93 -23.86
C TYR A 42 5.38 -14.82 -23.36
N ASP A 43 5.11 -15.88 -24.12
CA ASP A 43 4.11 -16.90 -23.81
C ASP A 43 4.85 -18.05 -23.13
N ASP A 44 4.63 -18.22 -21.82
CA ASP A 44 5.02 -19.43 -21.09
C ASP A 44 3.75 -20.19 -20.72
N SER A 45 3.18 -20.87 -21.72
CA SER A 45 2.15 -21.88 -21.54
C SER A 45 2.62 -23.24 -22.02
N LYS A 46 3.18 -24.04 -21.09
CA LYS A 46 3.23 -25.52 -21.04
C LYS A 46 3.48 -25.88 -19.57
N ASN A 47 2.81 -26.82 -18.89
CA ASN A 47 1.90 -27.89 -19.24
C ASN A 47 1.23 -28.38 -17.93
N SER A 48 -0.02 -28.83 -17.99
CA SER A 48 -0.69 -29.57 -16.91
C SER A 48 -0.66 -31.06 -17.20
N GLN A 49 -0.35 -31.90 -16.22
CA GLN A 49 -1.13 -33.12 -15.84
C GLN A 49 -0.49 -33.83 -14.63
N GLY A 50 -1.35 -34.33 -13.72
CA GLY A 50 -1.05 -35.05 -12.46
C GLY A 50 -0.35 -36.40 -12.67
N GLU A 51 -0.08 -37.24 -11.67
CA GLU A 51 -0.68 -37.50 -10.35
C GLU A 51 0.42 -38.03 -9.40
N GLY A 52 0.21 -37.97 -8.08
CA GLY A 52 1.10 -38.60 -7.10
C GLY A 52 0.94 -38.02 -5.70
N GLU A 53 0.14 -38.70 -4.87
CA GLU A 53 -0.06 -38.41 -3.46
C GLU A 53 1.22 -38.82 -2.70
N GLU A 54 1.89 -37.86 -2.05
CA GLU A 54 2.94 -38.15 -1.08
C GLU A 54 2.58 -37.47 0.24
N GLU A 55 2.14 -38.28 1.20
CA GLU A 55 1.92 -37.88 2.58
C GLU A 55 3.26 -37.52 3.25
N ILE A 56 3.39 -36.28 3.73
CA ILE A 56 4.52 -35.89 4.59
C ILE A 56 4.04 -35.89 6.06
N PRO A 57 4.69 -36.63 6.96
CA PRO A 57 4.19 -36.85 8.32
C PRO A 57 4.35 -35.61 9.19
N VAL A 58 3.24 -35.22 9.83
CA VAL A 58 3.22 -34.25 10.92
C VAL A 58 3.89 -34.87 12.14
N LYS A 59 5.11 -34.44 12.46
CA LYS A 59 5.76 -34.79 13.73
C LYS A 59 5.20 -33.91 14.84
N VAL A 60 4.32 -34.51 15.65
CA VAL A 60 3.96 -34.02 16.98
C VAL A 60 5.14 -34.35 17.91
N TYR A 61 5.81 -33.33 18.43
CA TYR A 61 6.78 -33.51 19.52
C TYR A 61 6.15 -33.01 20.83
N ASP A 62 5.79 -33.98 21.67
CA ASP A 62 5.58 -33.83 23.11
C ASP A 62 6.94 -33.76 23.80
N ASP A 63 7.28 -32.63 24.40
CA ASP A 63 8.45 -32.52 25.28
C ASP A 63 8.01 -32.45 26.74
N SER A 64 7.54 -33.60 27.24
CA SER A 64 7.62 -33.93 28.64
C SER A 64 8.96 -34.60 28.92
N LYS A 65 9.97 -33.82 29.37
CA LYS A 65 11.05 -34.40 30.19
C LYS A 65 11.74 -33.38 31.09
N THR A 66 11.34 -33.46 32.35
CA THR A 66 12.15 -33.20 33.53
C THR A 66 13.46 -34.01 33.48
N SER A 67 14.60 -33.34 33.70
CA SER A 67 15.77 -33.97 34.32
C SER A 67 16.55 -32.94 35.15
N SER A 68 16.53 -33.17 36.46
CA SER A 68 17.51 -32.84 37.52
C SER A 68 18.97 -32.88 37.03
N MET A 69 19.99 -32.21 37.56
CA MET A 69 20.45 -31.87 38.92
C MET A 69 21.42 -30.66 38.75
N ASP A 70 21.64 -29.75 39.69
CA ASP A 70 22.59 -29.93 40.80
C ASP A 70 22.61 -28.66 41.67
N MET A 71 22.85 -28.86 42.96
CA MET A 71 22.93 -27.84 44.02
C MET A 71 24.39 -27.47 44.29
N THR A 72 24.59 -26.41 45.09
CA THR A 72 25.87 -25.91 45.66
C THR A 72 26.40 -24.70 44.87
N SER A 73 26.68 -23.52 45.43
CA SER A 73 26.98 -23.08 46.81
C SER A 73 26.72 -21.57 46.94
N LEU A 74 26.29 -21.12 48.13
CA LEU A 74 26.48 -19.73 48.55
C LEU A 74 27.98 -19.42 48.76
N PRO A 75 28.38 -18.16 48.53
CA PRO A 75 29.00 -17.42 49.62
C PRO A 75 28.25 -16.13 49.95
N LYS A 76 28.34 -15.79 51.23
CA LYS A 76 27.92 -14.55 51.86
C LYS A 76 28.78 -13.40 51.34
N GLU A 77 28.19 -12.22 51.18
CA GLU A 77 28.49 -11.04 51.99
C GLU A 77 28.14 -9.75 51.25
N SER A 78 27.63 -8.81 52.05
CA SER A 78 27.09 -7.52 51.76
C SER A 78 28.08 -6.56 51.09
N THR A 79 27.66 -5.95 49.99
CA THR A 79 27.85 -4.51 49.75
C THR A 79 26.93 -4.13 48.61
N SER A 80 25.96 -3.26 48.88
CA SER A 80 24.99 -2.73 47.92
C SER A 80 25.72 -1.98 46.79
N PRO A 81 25.69 -2.45 45.53
CA PRO A 81 25.82 -1.56 44.40
C PRO A 81 24.41 -1.10 44.07
N ASN A 82 24.25 0.16 43.69
CA ASN A 82 23.03 0.66 43.09
C ASN A 82 22.75 -0.09 41.77
N PHE A 83 22.25 -1.31 41.84
CA PHE A 83 21.64 -1.99 40.72
C PHE A 83 20.30 -1.30 40.53
N LYS A 84 20.30 -0.29 39.63
CA LYS A 84 19.08 0.12 38.93
C LYS A 84 18.35 -1.18 38.61
N ARG A 85 17.15 -1.39 39.16
CA ARG A 85 16.34 -2.57 38.90
C ARG A 85 16.04 -2.58 37.41
N ILE A 86 16.93 -3.17 36.62
CA ILE A 86 16.72 -3.43 35.21
C ILE A 86 15.65 -4.50 35.23
N SER A 87 14.44 -4.09 34.85
CA SER A 87 13.30 -4.95 34.67
C SER A 87 13.76 -6.19 33.89
N ARG A 88 13.69 -7.37 34.52
CA ARG A 88 14.08 -8.66 33.93
C ARG A 88 13.41 -8.93 32.56
N PHE A 89 12.34 -8.21 32.26
CA PHE A 89 11.65 -8.19 30.97
C PHE A 89 12.51 -7.71 29.79
N LEU A 90 13.64 -7.01 30.02
CA LEU A 90 14.58 -6.61 28.97
C LEU A 90 15.86 -7.45 28.94
N ALA A 91 16.05 -8.36 29.89
CA ALA A 91 17.25 -9.19 30.01
C ALA A 91 17.14 -10.54 29.27
N GLN A 92 15.96 -10.89 28.77
CA GLN A 92 15.75 -12.09 27.97
C GLN A 92 16.08 -11.79 26.51
N GLY A 93 17.20 -12.34 26.02
CA GLY A 93 17.69 -12.22 24.65
C GLY A 93 16.75 -12.78 23.58
N ASN A 94 15.63 -13.40 23.98
CA ASN A 94 14.54 -13.76 23.09
C ASN A 94 13.67 -12.52 22.85
N ARG A 95 14.06 -11.71 21.87
CA ARG A 95 13.18 -10.64 21.37
C ARG A 95 11.87 -11.27 20.94
N ASN A 96 10.75 -10.70 21.41
CA ASN A 96 9.43 -11.10 20.92
C ASN A 96 9.45 -10.96 19.38
N PRO A 97 9.27 -12.04 18.60
CA PRO A 97 9.25 -11.97 17.14
C PRO A 97 8.10 -11.11 16.61
N ARG A 98 7.11 -10.79 17.46
CA ARG A 98 6.02 -9.85 17.18
C ARG A 98 6.27 -8.43 17.69
N ALA A 99 7.38 -8.16 18.37
CA ALA A 99 7.74 -6.79 18.70
C ALA A 99 8.09 -6.08 17.39
N ALA A 100 7.42 -4.96 17.10
CA ALA A 100 7.71 -4.17 15.92
C ALA A 100 9.22 -3.86 15.87
N SER A 101 9.91 -4.44 14.89
CA SER A 101 11.34 -4.24 14.69
C SER A 101 11.54 -2.77 14.31
N HIS A 102 12.19 -2.02 15.19
CA HIS A 102 12.61 -0.66 14.89
C HIS A 102 13.81 -0.73 13.95
N CYS A 103 13.58 -0.37 12.69
CA CYS A 103 14.58 -0.48 11.65
C CYS A 103 15.68 0.60 11.71
N ASN A 104 15.51 1.70 12.47
CA ASN A 104 16.56 2.72 12.66
C ASN A 104 17.20 3.27 11.38
N LYS A 105 16.40 3.46 10.32
CA LYS A 105 16.80 3.81 8.93
C LYS A 105 17.53 2.70 8.15
N ASP A 106 17.75 1.55 8.75
CA ASP A 106 18.29 0.37 8.09
C ASP A 106 17.15 -0.52 7.55
N SER A 107 16.95 -0.49 6.23
CA SER A 107 15.90 -1.30 5.60
C SER A 107 16.24 -2.80 5.56
N SER A 108 17.50 -3.20 5.84
CA SER A 108 17.86 -4.62 5.89
C SER A 108 17.05 -5.38 6.95
N VAL A 109 16.77 -4.71 8.08
CA VAL A 109 15.94 -5.20 9.18
C VAL A 109 14.51 -5.55 8.72
N CYS A 110 14.01 -4.87 7.69
CA CYS A 110 12.65 -5.02 7.20
C CYS A 110 12.47 -6.18 6.20
N TYR A 111 13.56 -6.85 5.80
CA TYR A 111 13.47 -8.08 5.00
C TYR A 111 13.25 -9.34 5.85
N ALA A 112 13.27 -9.22 7.18
CA ALA A 112 12.95 -10.35 8.05
C ALA A 112 11.53 -10.85 7.80
N GLU A 113 11.35 -12.18 7.80
CA GLU A 113 10.03 -12.79 7.59
C GLU A 113 8.99 -12.26 8.59
N GLY A 114 7.78 -12.00 8.09
CA GLY A 114 6.70 -11.42 8.88
C GLY A 114 6.80 -9.92 9.12
N SER A 115 7.83 -9.25 8.58
CA SER A 115 7.87 -7.78 8.57
C SER A 115 6.69 -7.22 7.76
N PRO A 116 6.03 -6.14 8.22
CA PRO A 116 4.89 -5.53 7.53
C PRO A 116 5.22 -4.87 6.18
N GLY A 117 6.50 -4.85 5.79
CA GLY A 117 6.98 -4.40 4.50
C GLY A 117 8.48 -4.20 4.52
N SER A 118 9.08 -3.94 3.36
CA SER A 118 10.54 -3.93 3.17
C SER A 118 11.20 -2.57 3.38
N THR A 119 10.43 -1.49 3.55
CA THR A 119 10.98 -0.14 3.64
C THR A 119 10.95 0.40 5.05
N CYS A 120 12.07 0.95 5.52
CA CYS A 120 12.13 1.64 6.81
C CYS A 120 11.62 3.09 6.72
N CYS A 121 10.39 3.35 7.18
CA CYS A 121 9.81 4.68 7.32
C CYS A 121 9.60 5.03 8.80
N ASN A 122 10.15 6.15 9.28
CA ASN A 122 10.00 6.61 10.68
C ASN A 122 10.30 5.50 11.73
N ASN A 123 11.40 4.76 11.55
CA ASN A 123 11.79 3.62 12.40
C ASN A 123 10.73 2.50 12.49
N LYS A 124 9.89 2.37 11.46
CA LYS A 124 8.97 1.25 11.27
C LYS A 124 9.14 0.68 9.88
N CYS A 125 9.10 -0.63 9.77
CA CYS A 125 8.97 -1.29 8.48
C CYS A 125 7.56 -1.07 7.94
N VAL A 126 7.44 -0.71 6.66
CA VAL A 126 6.17 -0.48 5.96
C VAL A 126 6.28 -0.95 4.51
N ASP A 127 5.15 -1.28 3.91
CA ASP A 127 5.06 -1.62 2.50
C ASP A 127 4.59 -0.39 1.70
N LEU A 128 5.49 0.18 0.89
CA LEU A 128 5.15 1.33 0.04
C LEU A 128 4.13 1.00 -1.05
N TYR A 129 3.85 -0.28 -1.34
CA TYR A 129 2.91 -0.67 -2.39
C TYR A 129 1.45 -0.69 -1.94
N THR A 130 1.21 -0.83 -0.65
CA THR A 130 -0.13 -1.04 -0.05
C THR A 130 -0.45 -0.11 1.11
N ASP A 131 0.56 0.51 1.74
CA ASP A 131 0.35 1.44 2.85
C ASP A 131 -0.19 2.80 2.38
N ASN A 132 -1.41 3.14 2.83
CA ASN A 132 -2.09 4.39 2.50
C ASN A 132 -1.41 5.65 3.06
N ASP A 133 -0.64 5.53 4.14
CA ASP A 133 0.08 6.65 4.76
C ASP A 133 1.52 6.81 4.21
N ASN A 134 2.03 5.81 3.48
CA ASN A 134 3.38 5.77 2.92
C ASN A 134 3.41 5.37 1.42
N CYS A 135 2.39 5.74 0.66
CA CYS A 135 2.16 5.19 -0.67
C CYS A 135 3.22 5.64 -1.71
N GLY A 136 4.06 4.70 -2.12
CA GLY A 136 5.17 4.89 -3.06
C GLY A 136 6.40 5.58 -2.47
N THR A 137 6.28 6.30 -1.35
CA THR A 137 7.40 6.84 -0.57
C THR A 137 6.96 7.16 0.85
N CYS A 138 7.90 7.16 1.81
CA CYS A 138 7.62 7.48 3.20
C CYS A 138 6.88 8.82 3.34
N LYS A 139 5.88 8.86 4.22
CA LYS A 139 5.03 10.03 4.53
C LYS A 139 4.19 10.56 3.36
N LYS A 140 4.08 9.83 2.25
CA LYS A 140 3.17 10.17 1.16
C LYS A 140 1.81 9.51 1.39
N LYS A 141 0.95 10.21 2.11
CA LYS A 141 -0.42 9.78 2.36
C LYS A 141 -1.31 10.01 1.13
N CYS A 142 -2.19 9.06 0.82
CA CYS A 142 -3.25 9.26 -0.16
C CYS A 142 -4.24 10.33 0.33
N LYS A 143 -4.58 11.29 -0.55
CA LYS A 143 -5.18 12.56 -0.11
C LYS A 143 -6.63 12.38 0.28
N PHE A 144 -7.35 11.54 -0.46
CA PHE A 144 -8.77 11.33 -0.28
C PHE A 144 -9.04 9.98 0.36
N TYR A 145 -10.10 9.88 1.15
CA TYR A 145 -10.54 8.62 1.77
C TYR A 145 -11.05 7.59 0.76
N THR A 146 -11.43 8.05 -0.45
CA THR A 146 -11.81 7.20 -1.59
C THR A 146 -10.60 6.65 -2.34
N GLU A 147 -9.39 7.11 -2.01
CA GLU A 147 -8.15 6.59 -2.57
C GLU A 147 -7.59 5.46 -1.71
N ALA A 148 -7.00 4.48 -2.38
CA ALA A 148 -6.15 3.48 -1.75
C ALA A 148 -4.78 3.43 -2.42
N CYS A 149 -3.77 2.97 -1.69
CA CYS A 149 -2.47 2.69 -2.25
C CYS A 149 -2.50 1.37 -3.00
N CYS A 150 -2.45 1.46 -4.33
CA CYS A 150 -2.36 0.31 -5.21
C CYS A 150 -1.06 0.41 -6.00
N ASN A 151 -0.17 -0.56 -5.78
CA ASN A 151 1.12 -0.66 -6.45
C ASN A 151 1.95 0.64 -6.31
N GLY A 152 1.93 1.25 -5.12
CA GLY A 152 2.69 2.47 -4.81
C GLY A 152 2.10 3.76 -5.40
N LYS A 153 0.85 3.71 -5.88
CA LYS A 153 0.11 4.87 -6.38
C LYS A 153 -1.22 4.98 -5.65
N CYS A 154 -1.58 6.21 -5.26
CA CYS A 154 -2.91 6.50 -4.79
C CYS A 154 -3.87 6.44 -5.97
N VAL A 155 -4.85 5.54 -5.91
CA VAL A 155 -5.87 5.35 -6.94
C VAL A 155 -7.25 5.44 -6.32
N ASN A 156 -8.18 6.08 -7.01
CA ASN A 156 -9.54 6.24 -6.53
C ASN A 156 -10.34 4.95 -6.77
N LEU A 157 -10.67 4.23 -5.69
CA LEU A 157 -11.40 2.97 -5.78
C LEU A 157 -12.88 3.17 -6.14
N SER A 158 -13.42 4.38 -5.98
CA SER A 158 -14.82 4.66 -6.26
C SER A 158 -15.12 4.88 -7.75
N TYR A 159 -14.11 5.27 -8.54
CA TYR A 159 -14.30 5.68 -9.93
C TYR A 159 -13.24 5.17 -10.93
N ASP A 160 -12.07 4.67 -10.49
CA ASP A 160 -11.11 4.08 -11.43
C ASP A 160 -11.59 2.68 -11.87
N LYS A 161 -12.00 2.59 -13.14
CA LYS A 161 -12.45 1.33 -13.77
C LYS A 161 -11.44 0.18 -13.72
N ARG A 162 -10.15 0.43 -13.43
CA ARG A 162 -9.11 -0.61 -13.31
C ARG A 162 -8.91 -1.07 -11.86
N HIS A 163 -9.48 -0.35 -10.90
CA HIS A 163 -9.29 -0.53 -9.46
C HIS A 163 -10.61 -0.36 -8.71
N CYS A 164 -11.72 -0.79 -9.30
CA CYS A 164 -13.05 -0.51 -8.78
C CYS A 164 -13.32 -1.28 -7.48
N GLY A 165 -13.57 -0.58 -6.38
CA GLY A 165 -13.83 -1.16 -5.05
C GLY A 165 -12.60 -1.74 -4.34
N ARG A 166 -11.59 -2.21 -5.09
CA ARG A 166 -10.30 -2.70 -4.57
C ARG A 166 -9.20 -2.62 -5.62
N CYS A 167 -7.94 -2.66 -5.18
CA CYS A 167 -6.78 -2.68 -6.07
C CYS A 167 -6.88 -3.81 -7.10
N ASN A 168 -6.47 -3.50 -8.34
CA ASN A 168 -6.48 -4.40 -9.49
C ASN A 168 -7.82 -5.05 -9.85
N ASN A 169 -8.97 -4.53 -9.37
CA ASN A 169 -10.29 -4.99 -9.78
C ASN A 169 -10.81 -4.19 -10.97
N ARG A 170 -10.60 -4.71 -12.17
CA ARG A 170 -10.98 -4.04 -13.41
C ARG A 170 -12.42 -4.39 -13.81
N CYS A 171 -13.23 -3.39 -14.10
CA CYS A 171 -14.56 -3.58 -14.71
C CYS A 171 -14.45 -4.06 -16.16
N MET A 172 -15.51 -4.69 -16.66
CA MET A 172 -15.56 -5.22 -18.02
C MET A 172 -15.31 -4.12 -19.06
N THR A 173 -14.88 -4.50 -20.26
CA THR A 173 -14.65 -3.52 -21.34
C THR A 173 -15.95 -2.76 -21.64
N GLY A 174 -15.88 -1.43 -21.59
CA GLY A 174 -17.05 -0.55 -21.73
C GLY A 174 -17.79 -0.27 -20.42
N GLY A 175 -17.52 -1.04 -19.37
CA GLY A 175 -18.12 -0.86 -18.06
C GLY A 175 -17.57 0.34 -17.30
N PHE A 176 -18.36 0.85 -16.36
CA PHE A 176 -18.04 1.99 -15.53
C PHE A 176 -17.87 1.60 -14.06
N CYS A 177 -17.11 2.40 -13.31
CA CYS A 177 -17.01 2.25 -11.86
C CYS A 177 -17.73 3.42 -11.20
N LEU A 178 -18.74 3.12 -10.39
CA LEU A 178 -19.47 4.11 -9.60
C LEU A 178 -19.57 3.61 -8.17
N TYR A 179 -19.18 4.46 -7.22
CA TYR A 179 -19.20 4.15 -5.78
C TYR A 179 -18.45 2.84 -5.41
N GLY A 180 -17.48 2.43 -6.23
CA GLY A 180 -16.69 1.22 -6.00
C GLY A 180 -17.35 -0.07 -6.50
N ILE A 181 -18.40 0.04 -7.30
CA ILE A 181 -19.10 -1.09 -7.91
C ILE A 181 -19.03 -0.94 -9.44
N CYS A 182 -18.68 -2.03 -10.12
CA CYS A 182 -18.71 -2.07 -11.57
C CYS A 182 -20.16 -2.12 -12.06
N ASP A 183 -20.48 -1.27 -13.04
CA ASP A 183 -21.77 -1.25 -13.73
C ASP A 183 -22.96 -1.05 -12.77
N TYR A 184 -22.76 -0.20 -11.74
CA TYR A 184 -23.79 0.21 -10.78
C TYR A 184 -25.02 0.80 -11.49
N ALA A 185 -26.15 0.09 -11.39
CA ALA A 185 -27.43 0.45 -12.00
C ALA A 185 -28.33 1.23 -11.05
#